data_AF-A0A068RRF4-F1
#
_entry.id   AF-A0A068RRF4-F1
#
_cell.length_a   1.000
_cell.length_b   1.000
_cell.length_c   1.000
_cell.angle_alpha   90.00
_cell.angle_beta   90.00
_cell.angle_gamma   90.00
#
_symmetry.space_group_name_H-M   'P 1'
#
loop_
_entity.id
_entity.type
_entity.pdbx_description
1 polymer ?
#
loop_
_entity_poly.entity_id
_entity_poly.type
_entity_poly.pdbx_seq_one_letter_code
_entity_poly.pdbx_strand_id
1 'polypeptide(L)'
;MDTQSAAPAASVGTHHPLSSTWVFWFMHRMPKAKIKDYEGSMKRIASFSTVEEFWAVYSHLRRPSDLPTISDYHLFKQGVRPVWEDDANIRGGKWIVRLKKGLASRYWEQLLLAIVGEQFDVGDEICGAVLSIRSSEDIISVWNKTAANGRINLKIRDTIKKMLNLPAETTMEYKTHNDSLRDKSSFCNTDVFR
;
A
#
# COMPACT_ATOMS: atom_id res chain seq x y z
N MET A 1 -46.99 -36.38 -12.97
CA MET A 1 -46.64 -35.30 -12.02
C MET A 1 -45.14 -35.19 -12.08
N ASP A 2 -44.63 -34.36 -12.98
CA ASP A 2 -43.19 -34.16 -13.17
C ASP A 2 -42.89 -32.69 -12.97
N THR A 3 -42.59 -32.33 -11.72
CA THR A 3 -42.07 -31.02 -11.36
C THR A 3 -40.63 -30.93 -11.83
N GLN A 4 -40.41 -30.28 -12.99
CA GLN A 4 -39.10 -29.82 -13.42
C GLN A 4 -38.64 -28.71 -12.47
N SER A 5 -37.68 -29.02 -11.61
CA SER A 5 -36.96 -28.04 -10.79
C SER A 5 -36.09 -27.18 -11.71
N ALA A 6 -36.50 -25.93 -11.93
CA ALA A 6 -35.65 -24.93 -12.58
C ALA A 6 -34.42 -24.65 -11.71
N ALA A 7 -33.23 -24.75 -12.30
CA ALA A 7 -32.01 -24.28 -11.66
C ALA A 7 -32.11 -22.75 -11.42
N PRO A 8 -31.64 -22.23 -10.28
CA PRO A 8 -31.66 -20.79 -10.05
C PRO A 8 -30.77 -20.12 -11.10
N ALA A 9 -31.32 -19.15 -11.83
CA ALA A 9 -30.56 -18.29 -12.71
C ALA A 9 -29.47 -17.61 -11.88
N ALA A 10 -28.20 -17.87 -12.22
CA ALA A 10 -27.09 -17.15 -11.63
C ALA A 10 -27.33 -15.65 -11.85
N SER A 11 -27.52 -14.90 -10.76
CA SER A 11 -27.56 -13.45 -10.81
C SER A 11 -26.27 -12.98 -11.48
N VAL A 12 -26.37 -12.32 -12.62
CA VAL A 12 -25.24 -11.61 -13.23
C VAL A 12 -24.80 -10.58 -12.19
N GLY A 13 -23.71 -10.89 -11.47
CA GLY A 13 -23.29 -10.14 -10.30
C GLY A 13 -22.99 -8.70 -10.68
N THR A 14 -23.65 -7.76 -10.02
CA THR A 14 -23.34 -6.34 -10.14
C THR A 14 -21.94 -6.12 -9.56
N HIS A 15 -20.94 -5.95 -10.42
CA HIS A 15 -19.58 -5.59 -9.99
C HIS A 15 -19.56 -4.16 -9.46
N HIS A 16 -18.78 -3.92 -8.41
CA HIS A 16 -18.62 -2.59 -7.81
C HIS A 16 -17.32 -1.95 -8.32
N PRO A 17 -17.38 -0.96 -9.24
CA PRO A 17 -16.19 -0.35 -9.80
C PRO A 17 -15.45 0.48 -8.75
N LEU A 18 -14.12 0.43 -8.79
CA LEU A 18 -13.24 1.32 -8.04
C LEU A 18 -12.99 2.60 -8.84
N SER A 19 -12.65 3.69 -8.14
CA SER A 19 -12.29 4.97 -8.75
C SER A 19 -11.02 4.89 -9.62
N SER A 20 -10.11 3.98 -9.27
CA SER A 20 -8.85 3.75 -9.98
C SER A 20 -8.59 2.25 -10.16
N THR A 21 -7.89 1.89 -11.22
CA THR A 21 -7.27 0.57 -11.35
C THR A 21 -6.01 0.51 -10.49
N TRP A 22 -5.84 -0.56 -9.74
CA TRP A 22 -4.69 -0.76 -8.86
C TRP A 22 -3.91 -2.01 -9.25
N VAL A 23 -2.62 -2.03 -8.91
CA VAL A 23 -1.70 -3.12 -9.24
C VAL A 23 -0.94 -3.56 -8.00
N PHE A 24 -1.02 -4.85 -7.67
CA PHE A 24 -0.20 -5.47 -6.64
C PHE A 24 1.15 -5.91 -7.21
N TRP A 25 2.21 -5.66 -6.44
CA TRP A 25 3.56 -6.15 -6.67
C TRP A 25 4.12 -6.79 -5.42
N PHE A 26 5.05 -7.73 -5.61
CA PHE A 26 5.75 -8.39 -4.52
C PHE A 26 7.26 -8.44 -4.79
N MET A 27 8.03 -8.22 -3.74
CA MET A 27 9.47 -8.42 -3.73
C MET A 27 9.87 -9.21 -2.49
N HIS A 28 10.81 -10.13 -2.65
CA HIS A 28 11.43 -10.84 -1.53
C HIS A 28 12.93 -10.89 -1.74
N ARG A 29 13.70 -10.74 -0.66
CA ARG A 29 15.15 -10.78 -0.69
C ARG A 29 15.70 -11.66 0.42
N MET A 30 16.75 -12.40 0.10
CA MET A 30 17.51 -13.11 1.12
C MET A 30 18.28 -12.10 2.00
N PRO A 31 18.46 -12.38 3.30
CA PRO A 31 19.32 -11.57 4.16
C PRO A 31 20.71 -11.36 3.55
N LYS A 32 21.23 -10.13 3.65
CA LYS A 32 22.54 -9.70 3.10
C LYS A 32 22.64 -9.66 1.56
N ALA A 33 21.60 -10.01 0.81
CA ALA A 33 21.59 -9.82 -0.63
C ALA A 33 21.59 -8.33 -0.98
N LYS A 34 22.55 -7.89 -1.81
CA LYS A 34 22.58 -6.52 -2.33
C LYS A 34 21.50 -6.36 -3.40
N ILE A 35 20.77 -5.25 -3.36
CA ILE A 35 19.88 -4.86 -4.45
C ILE A 35 20.76 -4.31 -5.57
N LYS A 36 20.80 -5.01 -6.71
CA LYS A 36 21.44 -4.51 -7.94
C LYS A 36 20.43 -3.79 -8.83
N ASP A 37 19.24 -4.34 -8.91
CA ASP A 37 18.11 -3.80 -9.66
C ASP A 37 16.86 -3.90 -8.77
N TYR A 38 16.41 -2.77 -8.24
CA TYR A 38 15.24 -2.73 -7.36
C TYR A 38 13.97 -2.99 -8.17
N GLU A 39 13.84 -2.35 -9.33
CA GLU A 39 12.66 -2.44 -10.19
C GLU A 39 12.49 -3.84 -10.77
N GLY A 40 13.56 -4.41 -11.36
CA GLY A 40 13.51 -5.76 -11.90
C GLY A 40 13.35 -6.87 -10.84
N SER A 41 13.61 -6.57 -9.56
CA SER A 41 13.35 -7.52 -8.46
C SER A 41 11.87 -7.57 -8.05
N MET A 42 11.06 -6.59 -8.45
CA MET A 42 9.63 -6.54 -8.15
C MET A 42 8.83 -7.34 -9.17
N LYS A 43 8.00 -8.26 -8.68
CA LYS A 43 7.13 -9.08 -9.52
C LYS A 43 5.70 -8.55 -9.45
N ARG A 44 5.13 -8.22 -10.60
CA ARG A 44 3.70 -7.91 -10.72
C ARG A 44 2.89 -9.16 -10.35
N ILE A 45 1.88 -8.98 -9.51
CA ILE A 45 0.96 -10.07 -9.11
C ILE A 45 -0.30 -10.01 -9.95
N ALA A 46 -1.07 -8.93 -9.80
CA ALA A 46 -2.35 -8.76 -10.48
C ALA A 46 -2.73 -7.28 -10.52
N SER A 47 -3.62 -6.92 -11.45
CA SER A 47 -4.31 -5.63 -11.47
C SER A 47 -5.80 -5.84 -11.31
N PHE A 48 -6.49 -4.89 -10.70
CA PHE A 48 -7.92 -4.94 -10.44
C PHE A 48 -8.54 -3.55 -10.52
N SER A 49 -9.78 -3.47 -10.99
CA SER A 49 -10.57 -2.23 -11.11
C SER A 49 -11.96 -2.33 -10.47
N THR A 50 -12.28 -3.46 -9.83
CA THR A 50 -13.52 -3.67 -9.07
C THR A 50 -13.25 -4.20 -7.67
N VAL A 51 -14.22 -4.04 -6.75
CA VAL A 51 -14.14 -4.58 -5.38
C VAL A 51 -14.07 -6.11 -5.39
N GLU A 52 -14.78 -6.76 -6.30
CA GLU A 52 -14.77 -8.22 -6.45
C GLU A 52 -13.40 -8.71 -6.89
N GLU A 53 -12.79 -8.05 -7.87
CA GLU A 53 -11.43 -8.38 -8.30
C GLU A 53 -10.40 -8.11 -7.21
N PHE A 54 -10.55 -7.04 -6.44
CA PHE A 54 -9.71 -6.79 -5.26
C PHE A 54 -9.75 -7.99 -4.31
N TRP A 55 -10.95 -8.46 -3.94
CA TRP A 55 -11.08 -9.61 -3.04
C TRP A 55 -10.63 -10.92 -3.68
N ALA A 56 -10.85 -11.11 -4.98
CA ALA A 56 -10.35 -12.28 -5.72
C ALA A 56 -8.82 -12.37 -5.66
N VAL A 57 -8.12 -11.23 -5.73
CA VAL A 57 -6.66 -11.18 -5.57
C VAL A 57 -6.26 -11.29 -4.10
N TYR A 58 -6.76 -10.40 -3.25
CA TYR A 58 -6.28 -10.22 -1.88
C TYR A 58 -6.50 -11.46 -1.00
N SER A 59 -7.64 -12.14 -1.15
CA SER A 59 -7.95 -13.36 -0.38
C SER A 59 -7.00 -14.53 -0.64
N HIS A 60 -6.28 -14.52 -1.77
CA HIS A 60 -5.30 -15.53 -2.15
C HIS A 60 -3.84 -15.11 -1.89
N LEU A 61 -3.61 -13.87 -1.44
CA LEU A 61 -2.28 -13.44 -1.03
C LEU A 61 -1.91 -14.06 0.31
N ARG A 62 -0.61 -14.33 0.51
CA ARG A 62 -0.10 -14.68 1.83
C ARG A 62 -0.27 -13.48 2.75
N ARG A 63 -0.76 -13.72 3.97
CA ARG A 63 -0.91 -12.64 4.94
C ARG A 63 0.46 -12.09 5.33
N PRO A 64 0.57 -10.79 5.66
CA PRO A 64 1.82 -10.18 6.11
C PRO A 64 2.57 -10.95 7.19
N SER A 65 1.85 -11.54 8.15
CA SER A 65 2.39 -12.37 9.23
C SER A 65 3.09 -13.65 8.76
N ASP A 66 2.75 -14.14 7.57
CA ASP A 66 3.19 -15.43 7.04
C ASP A 66 4.25 -15.25 5.93
N LEU A 67 4.64 -14.00 5.67
CA LEU A 67 5.67 -13.67 4.70
C LEU A 67 7.07 -13.93 5.27
N PRO A 68 8.01 -14.35 4.42
CA PRO A 68 9.42 -14.35 4.78
C PRO A 68 9.90 -12.95 5.22
N THR A 69 10.91 -12.91 6.09
CA THR A 69 11.55 -11.63 6.44
C THR A 69 12.21 -11.00 5.21
N ILE A 70 12.22 -9.67 5.14
CA ILE A 70 12.71 -8.91 3.97
C ILE A 70 11.82 -9.15 2.73
N SER A 71 10.52 -9.19 2.96
CA SER A 71 9.49 -9.16 1.93
C SER A 71 8.80 -7.81 1.90
N ASP A 72 8.37 -7.42 0.70
CA ASP A 72 7.69 -6.18 0.44
C ASP A 72 6.45 -6.45 -0.42
N TYR A 73 5.29 -5.94 0.00
CA TYR A 73 4.10 -5.81 -0.85
C TYR A 73 3.93 -4.36 -1.26
N HIS A 74 3.53 -4.14 -2.52
CA HIS A 74 3.23 -2.81 -3.03
C HIS A 74 1.86 -2.83 -3.68
N LEU A 75 1.02 -1.84 -3.36
CA LEU A 75 -0.21 -1.54 -4.07
C LEU A 75 -0.10 -0.14 -4.66
N PHE A 76 -0.07 0.01 -5.98
CA PHE A 76 0.04 1.30 -6.64
C PHE A 76 -1.02 1.45 -7.73
N LYS A 77 -1.41 2.68 -8.03
CA LYS A 77 -2.29 2.99 -9.17
C LYS A 77 -1.68 2.47 -10.46
N GLN A 78 -2.52 1.98 -11.36
CA GLN A 78 -2.11 1.55 -12.70
C GLN A 78 -1.37 2.69 -13.41
N GLY A 79 -0.19 2.39 -13.96
CA GLY A 79 0.67 3.38 -14.63
C GLY A 79 1.62 4.14 -13.69
N VAL A 80 1.50 3.98 -12.36
CA VAL A 80 2.47 4.51 -11.40
C VAL A 80 3.39 3.39 -10.94
N ARG A 81 4.69 3.52 -11.20
CA ARG A 81 5.68 2.53 -10.76
C ARG A 81 6.01 2.75 -9.27
N PRO A 82 6.20 1.69 -8.48
CA PRO A 82 6.55 1.78 -7.05
C PRO A 82 8.02 2.16 -6.83
N VAL A 83 8.50 3.16 -7.58
CA VAL A 83 9.86 3.69 -7.52
C VAL A 83 9.80 5.22 -7.45
N TRP A 84 10.72 5.78 -6.69
CA TRP A 84 11.00 7.22 -6.59
C TRP A 84 11.30 7.94 -7.92
N GLU A 85 11.84 7.28 -8.96
CA GLU A 85 12.08 7.94 -10.27
C GLU A 85 10.82 8.04 -11.15
N ASP A 86 9.70 7.45 -10.72
CA ASP A 86 8.43 7.61 -11.44
C ASP A 86 7.98 9.06 -11.42
N ASP A 87 7.47 9.58 -12.55
CA ASP A 87 7.05 10.98 -12.68
C ASP A 87 5.98 11.37 -11.65
N ALA A 88 5.13 10.43 -11.23
CA ALA A 88 4.13 10.66 -10.21
C ALA A 88 4.73 10.73 -8.78
N ASN A 89 5.91 10.14 -8.57
CA ASN A 89 6.55 10.05 -7.25
C ASN A 89 7.71 11.03 -7.07
N ILE A 90 8.36 11.51 -8.14
CA ILE A 90 9.63 12.26 -8.03
C ILE A 90 9.52 13.57 -7.22
N ARG A 91 8.34 14.21 -7.19
CA ARG A 91 8.05 15.42 -6.38
C ARG A 91 7.31 15.11 -5.08
N GLY A 92 7.11 13.83 -4.82
CA GLY A 92 6.30 13.31 -3.74
C GLY A 92 7.07 12.97 -2.49
N GLY A 93 6.39 12.24 -1.62
CA GLY A 93 6.98 11.66 -0.44
C GLY A 93 6.13 10.53 0.10
N LYS A 94 6.50 10.07 1.29
CA LYS A 94 5.80 8.99 1.95
C LYS A 94 5.65 9.24 3.43
N TRP A 95 4.47 8.92 3.94
CA TRP A 95 4.25 8.68 5.36
C TRP A 95 4.71 7.28 5.72
N ILE A 96 5.34 7.12 6.87
CA ILE A 96 5.95 5.89 7.36
C ILE A 96 5.41 5.62 8.75
N VAL A 97 4.88 4.41 8.96
CA VAL A 97 4.40 3.93 10.25
C VAL A 97 5.15 2.65 10.59
N ARG A 98 5.83 2.65 11.73
CA ARG A 98 6.55 1.48 12.26
C ARG A 98 5.64 0.71 13.20
N LEU A 99 5.50 -0.58 12.93
CA LEU A 99 4.60 -1.47 13.63
C LEU A 99 5.38 -2.53 14.37
N LYS A 100 4.96 -2.80 15.61
CA LYS A 100 5.39 -4.00 16.32
C LYS A 100 4.94 -5.25 15.54
N LYS A 101 5.72 -6.32 15.67
CA LYS A 101 5.39 -7.61 15.07
C LYS A 101 4.01 -8.10 15.48
N GLY A 102 3.34 -8.79 14.54
CA GLY A 102 1.99 -9.32 14.72
C GLY A 102 0.87 -8.34 14.35
N LEU A 103 1.17 -7.05 14.15
CA LEU A 103 0.16 -6.03 13.82
C LEU A 103 0.00 -5.77 12.31
N ALA A 104 1.01 -6.14 11.51
CA ALA A 104 1.07 -5.83 10.09
C ALA A 104 -0.14 -6.30 9.29
N SER A 105 -0.62 -7.55 9.52
CA SER A 105 -1.74 -8.11 8.76
C SER A 105 -3.00 -7.25 8.87
N ARG A 106 -3.37 -6.84 10.09
CA ARG A 106 -4.56 -6.02 10.33
C ARG A 106 -4.42 -4.63 9.73
N TYR A 107 -3.31 -3.95 10.02
CA TYR A 107 -3.13 -2.57 9.56
C TYR A 107 -2.94 -2.46 8.04
N TRP A 108 -2.33 -3.47 7.43
CA TRP A 108 -2.20 -3.54 5.98
C TRP A 108 -3.56 -3.69 5.30
N GLU A 109 -4.40 -4.62 5.76
CA GLU A 109 -5.76 -4.80 5.23
C GLU A 109 -6.58 -3.52 5.36
N GLN A 110 -6.62 -2.92 6.55
CA GLN A 110 -7.36 -1.68 6.78
C GLN A 110 -6.87 -0.53 5.90
N LEU A 111 -5.55 -0.41 5.70
CA LEU A 111 -5.00 0.59 4.81
C LEU A 111 -5.41 0.37 3.36
N LEU A 112 -5.36 -0.87 2.88
CA LEU A 112 -5.75 -1.19 1.50
C LEU A 112 -7.22 -0.84 1.27
N LEU A 113 -8.11 -1.23 2.18
CA LEU A 113 -9.54 -0.90 2.12
C LEU A 113 -9.78 0.61 2.12
N ALA A 114 -9.04 1.36 2.95
CA ALA A 114 -9.10 2.81 2.97
C ALA A 114 -8.66 3.45 1.66
N ILE A 115 -7.61 2.91 1.02
CA ILE A 115 -7.08 3.41 -0.25
C ILE A 115 -8.06 3.13 -1.39
N VAL A 116 -8.45 1.87 -1.60
CA VAL A 116 -9.33 1.50 -2.72
C VAL A 116 -10.75 2.06 -2.54
N GLY A 117 -11.16 2.30 -1.29
CA GLY A 117 -12.42 2.97 -0.93
C GLY A 117 -12.35 4.50 -0.94
N GLU A 118 -11.26 5.12 -1.40
CA GLU A 118 -11.11 6.59 -1.55
C GLU A 118 -11.35 7.39 -0.25
N GLN A 119 -10.96 6.83 0.90
CA GLN A 119 -11.27 7.41 2.22
C GLN A 119 -10.35 8.59 2.62
N PHE A 120 -9.31 8.88 1.84
CA PHE A 120 -8.35 9.96 2.15
C PHE A 120 -8.86 11.36 1.82
N ASP A 121 -9.83 11.49 0.91
CA ASP A 121 -10.40 12.78 0.49
C ASP A 121 -9.34 13.83 0.10
N VAL A 122 -8.29 13.39 -0.59
CA VAL A 122 -7.18 14.24 -1.09
C VAL A 122 -7.14 14.29 -2.62
N GLY A 123 -8.24 13.94 -3.27
CA GLY A 123 -8.29 13.77 -4.73
C GLY A 123 -7.30 12.71 -5.19
N ASP A 124 -6.58 13.00 -6.27
CA ASP A 124 -5.68 12.04 -6.93
C ASP A 124 -4.26 12.02 -6.34
N GLU A 125 -4.06 12.51 -5.11
CA GLU A 125 -2.73 12.62 -4.49
C GLU A 125 -2.12 11.29 -4.07
N ILE A 126 -2.92 10.27 -3.74
CA ILE A 126 -2.40 8.95 -3.35
C ILE A 126 -1.84 8.23 -4.58
N CYS A 127 -0.55 7.89 -4.52
CA CYS A 127 0.12 7.05 -5.52
C CYS A 127 -0.05 5.56 -5.22
N GLY A 128 0.10 5.20 -3.95
CA GLY A 128 0.10 3.82 -3.51
C GLY A 128 0.54 3.63 -2.07
N ALA A 129 0.67 2.37 -1.68
CA ALA A 129 1.17 1.97 -0.38
C ALA A 129 2.15 0.80 -0.47
N VAL A 130 3.03 0.74 0.53
CA VAL A 130 4.06 -0.28 0.67
C VAL A 130 3.97 -0.88 2.06
N LEU A 131 3.98 -2.20 2.13
CA LEU A 131 4.24 -2.96 3.36
C LEU A 131 5.62 -3.59 3.26
N SER A 132 6.41 -3.43 4.30
CA SER A 132 7.78 -3.94 4.40
C SER A 132 7.95 -4.79 5.66
N ILE A 133 8.11 -6.10 5.48
CA ILE A 133 8.38 -7.05 6.56
C ILE A 133 9.87 -7.04 6.86
N ARG A 134 10.26 -6.68 8.09
CA ARG A 134 11.68 -6.68 8.53
C ARG A 134 11.86 -7.58 9.75
N SER A 135 13.06 -7.69 10.30
CA SER A 135 13.33 -8.61 11.41
C SER A 135 12.76 -8.12 12.74
N SER A 136 12.96 -6.84 13.06
CA SER A 136 12.57 -6.23 14.34
C SER A 136 11.15 -5.66 14.34
N GLU A 137 10.75 -5.06 13.23
CA GLU A 137 9.48 -4.35 13.07
C GLU A 137 8.94 -4.56 11.66
N ASP A 138 7.67 -4.23 11.47
CA ASP A 138 7.06 -4.13 10.14
C ASP A 138 6.80 -2.66 9.84
N ILE A 139 6.90 -2.28 8.58
CA ILE A 139 6.78 -0.87 8.19
C ILE A 139 5.69 -0.76 7.14
N ILE A 140 4.73 0.13 7.36
CA ILE A 140 3.76 0.52 6.35
C ILE A 140 4.12 1.91 5.87
N SER A 141 4.00 2.15 4.56
CA SER A 141 4.19 3.47 3.97
C SER A 141 3.09 3.82 2.99
N VAL A 142 2.66 5.09 2.98
CA VAL A 142 1.69 5.64 2.03
C VAL A 142 2.38 6.72 1.22
N TRP A 143 2.36 6.60 -0.11
CA TRP A 143 3.06 7.48 -1.03
C TRP A 143 2.09 8.48 -1.66
N ASN A 144 2.51 9.74 -1.75
CA ASN A 144 1.71 10.79 -2.37
C ASN A 144 2.53 11.65 -3.35
N LYS A 145 1.83 12.26 -4.32
CA LYS A 145 2.42 12.96 -5.46
C LYS A 145 3.18 14.23 -5.10
N THR A 146 2.69 14.98 -4.11
CA THR A 146 3.19 16.33 -3.84
C THR A 146 3.67 16.50 -2.41
N ALA A 147 4.99 16.48 -2.18
CA ALA A 147 5.55 16.72 -0.85
C ALA A 147 5.47 18.19 -0.39
N ALA A 148 5.42 19.14 -1.31
CA ALA A 148 5.40 20.57 -0.97
C ALA A 148 4.08 21.05 -0.33
N ASN A 149 2.99 20.29 -0.47
CA ASN A 149 1.69 20.68 0.06
C ASN A 149 1.48 20.16 1.50
N GLY A 150 1.95 20.95 2.47
CA GLY A 150 1.85 20.61 3.89
C GLY A 150 0.43 20.30 4.37
N ARG A 151 -0.60 21.00 3.85
CA ARG A 151 -2.00 20.76 4.24
C ARG A 151 -2.49 19.39 3.79
N ILE A 152 -2.18 19.01 2.55
CA ILE A 152 -2.51 17.68 2.03
C ILE A 152 -1.75 16.61 2.81
N ASN A 153 -0.45 16.80 3.05
CA ASN A 153 0.35 15.84 3.80
C ASN A 153 -0.20 15.60 5.22
N LEU A 154 -0.57 16.66 5.93
CA LEU A 154 -1.19 16.55 7.26
C LEU A 154 -2.56 15.86 7.19
N LYS A 155 -3.38 16.15 6.16
CA LYS A 155 -4.65 15.45 5.96
C LYS A 155 -4.44 13.94 5.72
N ILE A 156 -3.46 13.56 4.91
CA ILE A 156 -3.11 12.14 4.69
C ILE A 156 -2.72 11.48 6.02
N ARG A 157 -1.83 12.12 6.81
CA ARG A 157 -1.43 11.64 8.14
C ARG A 157 -2.63 11.41 9.06
N ASP A 158 -3.48 12.41 9.21
CA ASP A 158 -4.61 12.37 10.13
C ASP A 158 -5.61 11.29 9.73
N THR A 159 -5.79 11.12 8.42
CA THR A 159 -6.66 10.07 7.88
C THR A 159 -6.06 8.69 8.14
N ILE A 160 -4.75 8.48 7.96
CA ILE A 160 -4.07 7.22 8.33
C ILE A 160 -4.29 6.91 9.82
N LYS A 161 -4.03 7.89 10.71
CA LYS A 161 -4.23 7.71 12.16
C LYS A 161 -5.65 7.30 12.48
N LYS A 162 -6.64 7.97 11.89
CA LYS A 162 -8.07 7.71 12.09
C LYS A 162 -8.48 6.32 11.59
N MET A 163 -8.16 5.98 10.34
CA MET A 163 -8.66 4.78 9.68
C MET A 163 -8.02 3.50 10.21
N LEU A 164 -6.74 3.58 10.57
CA LEU A 164 -6.06 2.49 11.24
C LEU A 164 -6.38 2.44 12.74
N ASN A 165 -7.00 3.47 13.32
CA ASN A 165 -7.19 3.59 14.77
C ASN A 165 -5.84 3.40 15.50
N LEU A 166 -4.82 4.16 15.06
CA LEU A 166 -3.50 4.13 15.67
C LEU A 166 -3.56 4.75 17.07
N PRO A 167 -2.87 4.16 18.06
CA PRO A 167 -2.68 4.81 19.36
C PRO A 167 -2.11 6.22 19.21
N ALA A 168 -2.51 7.14 20.09
CA ALA A 168 -2.15 8.56 20.00
C ALA A 168 -0.63 8.80 20.05
N GLU A 169 0.09 7.92 20.73
CA GLU A 169 1.54 7.90 20.86
C GLU A 169 2.27 7.35 19.62
N THR A 170 1.53 6.84 18.63
CA THR A 170 2.12 6.29 17.41
C THR A 170 2.79 7.39 16.63
N THR A 171 4.12 7.33 16.60
CA THR A 171 4.95 8.24 15.82
C THR A 171 4.81 7.90 14.34
N MET A 172 4.57 8.93 13.53
CA MET A 172 4.57 8.84 12.08
C MET A 172 5.69 9.68 11.52
N GLU A 173 6.39 9.17 10.53
CA GLU A 173 7.51 9.87 9.90
C GLU A 173 7.12 10.25 8.46
N TYR A 174 7.48 11.44 8.00
CA TYR A 174 7.37 11.80 6.60
C TYR A 174 8.76 11.90 5.98
N LYS A 175 8.90 11.43 4.74
CA LYS A 175 10.14 11.59 3.98
C LYS A 175 9.86 11.88 2.53
N THR A 176 10.50 12.91 1.98
CA THR A 176 10.43 13.18 0.55
C THR A 176 11.18 12.10 -0.23
N HIS A 177 10.75 11.84 -1.47
CA HIS A 177 11.46 10.90 -2.32
C HIS A 177 12.85 11.42 -2.72
N ASN A 178 13.02 12.74 -2.84
CA ASN A 178 14.31 13.40 -3.08
C ASN A 178 15.31 13.26 -1.91
N ASP A 179 14.84 13.30 -0.66
CA ASP A 179 15.73 13.01 0.48
C ASP A 179 16.08 11.53 0.54
N SER A 180 15.16 10.66 0.11
CA SER A 180 15.47 9.23 -0.03
C SER A 180 16.55 9.01 -1.09
N LEU A 181 16.47 9.73 -2.23
CA LEU A 181 17.48 9.88 -3.31
C LEU A 181 18.86 10.21 -2.76
N ARG A 182 18.94 11.32 -2.03
CA ARG A 182 20.21 11.78 -1.47
C ARG A 182 20.81 10.78 -0.48
N ASP A 183 19.99 10.20 0.38
CA ASP A 183 20.45 9.32 1.46
C ASP A 183 20.72 7.88 1.00
N LYS A 184 20.28 7.50 -0.22
CA LYS A 184 20.16 6.11 -0.68
C LYS A 184 19.46 5.21 0.34
N SER A 185 18.52 5.79 1.09
CA SER A 185 17.83 5.14 2.20
C SER A 185 16.37 5.55 2.27
N SER A 186 15.51 4.55 2.39
CA SER A 186 14.08 4.72 2.55
C SER A 186 13.66 5.21 3.94
N PHE A 187 14.51 5.09 4.97
CA PHE A 187 14.09 5.20 6.37
C PHE A 187 15.04 6.00 7.27
N CYS A 188 16.21 6.42 6.78
CA CYS A 188 17.09 7.32 7.55
C CYS A 188 16.64 8.78 7.42
N ASN A 189 16.94 9.63 8.39
CA ASN A 189 16.73 11.09 8.34
C ASN A 189 15.30 11.49 7.95
N THR A 190 14.31 10.93 8.62
CA THR A 190 12.89 11.21 8.37
C THR A 190 12.41 12.35 9.28
N ASP A 191 11.44 13.13 8.81
CA ASP A 191 10.79 14.15 9.63
C ASP A 191 9.78 13.49 10.56
N VAL A 192 9.95 13.69 11.87
CA VAL A 192 9.17 13.00 12.89
C VAL A 192 7.93 13.83 13.26
N PHE A 193 6.75 13.23 13.10
CA PHE A 193 5.48 13.80 13.50
C PHE A 193 4.87 12.95 14.62
N ARG A 194 4.67 13.59 15.79
CA ARG A 194 3.95 13.01 16.92
C ARG A 194 2.46 13.29 16.77
#